data_AF-A0A953FI64-F1
#
_entry.id   AF-A0A953FI64-F1
#
_cell.length_a   1.000
_cell.length_b   1.000
_cell.length_c   1.000
_cell.angle_alpha   90.00
_cell.angle_beta   90.00
_cell.angle_gamma   90.00
#
_symmetry.space_group_name_H-M   'P 1'
#
loop_
_entity.id
_entity.type
_entity.pdbx_description
1 polymer ?
#
loop_
_entity_poly.entity_id
_entity_poly.type
_entity_poly.pdbx_seq_one_letter_code
_entity_poly.pdbx_strand_id
1 'polypeptide(L)'
;MRRTILLLMLVAATALARAQDVTVHGQVQGGDGERTFYDLMIVNRRLRTGNFGNVDGSFTVSALRNDTLLIGAGGYVTRTVPLSEYTDAELAALKVTLRPWEIQLKPVAVLPERTLKEIQADIDKLGYDEKDYRTAGVNALQSPITFLYQEFSRRERSKRMVAELRNEDAKRALLRELLYKYVEYDIINLSNDSFDDFIDFCAVPDEVIKGLSQYDFLMYVKKKYELYTSLGPTRRH
;
A
#
# COMPACT_ATOMS: atom_id res chain seq x y z
N MET A 1 21.42 69.01 4.52
CA MET A 1 22.11 68.02 5.39
C MET A 1 21.35 67.74 6.69
N ARG A 2 20.84 68.73 7.44
CA ARG A 2 20.10 68.50 8.70
C ARG A 2 18.76 67.74 8.54
N ARG A 3 18.01 68.04 7.47
CA ARG A 3 16.74 67.35 7.14
C ARG A 3 16.91 65.90 6.68
N THR A 4 17.98 65.60 5.95
CA THR A 4 18.28 64.23 5.47
C THR A 4 18.73 63.32 6.61
N ILE A 5 19.46 63.85 7.61
CA ILE A 5 19.83 63.12 8.82
C ILE A 5 18.60 62.82 9.69
N LEU A 6 17.67 63.77 9.80
CA LEU A 6 16.43 63.58 10.56
C LEU A 6 15.53 62.49 9.93
N LEU A 7 15.46 62.46 8.60
CA LEU A 7 14.69 61.44 7.86
C LEU A 7 15.32 60.04 8.01
N LEU A 8 16.66 59.95 7.98
CA LEU A 8 17.38 58.69 8.18
C LEU A 8 17.21 58.14 9.61
N MET A 9 17.23 59.03 10.62
CA MET A 9 16.94 58.68 12.01
C MET A 9 15.50 58.17 12.21
N LEU A 10 14.51 58.78 11.54
CA LEU A 10 13.11 58.36 11.64
C LEU A 10 12.88 56.98 11.01
N VAL A 11 13.54 56.69 9.87
CA VAL A 11 13.50 55.37 9.23
C VAL A 11 14.20 54.32 10.10
N ALA A 12 15.33 54.64 10.73
CA ALA A 12 16.01 53.74 11.66
C ALA A 12 15.19 53.43 12.92
N ALA A 13 14.44 54.41 13.45
CA ALA A 13 13.54 54.21 14.58
C ALA A 13 12.39 53.23 14.23
N THR A 14 11.86 53.27 13.00
CA THR A 14 10.84 52.31 12.56
C THR A 14 11.39 50.89 12.34
N ALA A 15 12.68 50.74 12.05
CA ALA A 15 13.33 49.44 11.91
C ALA A 15 13.54 48.75 13.26
N LEU A 16 13.90 49.50 14.31
CA LEU A 16 14.04 48.98 15.68
C LEU A 16 12.70 48.53 16.28
N ALA A 17 11.59 49.19 15.92
CA ALA A 17 10.25 48.79 16.37
C ALA A 17 9.78 47.44 15.79
N ARG A 18 10.46 46.88 14.78
CA ARG A 18 10.09 45.62 14.12
C ARG A 18 10.74 44.36 14.70
N ALA A 19 11.59 44.50 15.72
CA ALA A 19 12.29 43.38 16.36
C ALA A 19 11.98 43.33 17.87
N GLN A 20 10.70 43.18 18.22
CA GLN A 20 10.29 42.93 19.60
C GLN A 20 10.40 41.43 19.89
N ASP A 21 11.20 41.10 20.90
CA ASP A 21 11.22 39.76 21.49
C ASP A 21 9.92 39.54 22.27
N VAL A 22 9.28 38.39 22.04
CA VAL A 22 8.08 37.96 22.74
C VAL A 22 8.32 36.58 23.34
N THR A 23 7.82 36.39 24.55
CA THR A 23 7.80 35.08 25.21
C THR A 23 6.40 34.50 25.07
N VAL A 24 6.32 33.33 24.47
CA VAL A 24 5.08 32.60 24.25
C VAL A 24 4.97 31.53 25.32
N HIS A 25 3.89 31.57 26.09
CA HIS A 25 3.49 30.52 27.01
C HIS A 25 2.25 29.86 26.43
N GLY A 26 2.35 28.56 26.16
CA GLY A 26 1.27 27.86 25.49
C GLY A 26 0.98 26.49 26.08
N GLN A 27 -0.24 26.03 25.81
CA GLN A 27 -0.76 24.73 26.17
C GLN A 27 -1.26 24.04 24.90
N VAL A 28 -0.75 22.84 24.67
CA VAL A 28 -1.15 21.98 23.55
C VAL A 28 -2.17 20.95 24.02
N GLN A 29 -3.18 20.69 23.19
CA GLN A 29 -4.15 19.62 23.37
C GLN A 29 -4.39 18.89 22.05
N GLY A 30 -4.65 17.58 22.11
CA GLY A 30 -5.05 16.78 20.98
C GLY A 30 -6.52 17.03 20.64
N GLY A 31 -6.86 17.02 19.35
CA GLY A 31 -8.23 17.11 18.88
C GLY A 31 -9.08 15.88 19.24
N ASP A 32 -8.43 14.77 19.56
CA ASP A 32 -8.96 13.52 20.11
C ASP A 32 -9.12 13.54 21.65
N GLY A 33 -8.69 14.62 22.31
CA GLY A 33 -8.75 14.78 23.76
C GLY A 33 -7.45 14.42 24.49
N GLU A 34 -6.40 14.00 23.79
CA GLU A 34 -5.08 13.74 24.38
C GLU A 34 -4.49 15.02 24.99
N ARG A 35 -3.80 14.88 26.12
CA ARG A 35 -3.15 15.99 26.83
C ARG A 35 -1.69 15.72 27.12
N THR A 36 -1.22 14.51 26.79
CA THR A 36 0.12 14.03 27.11
C THR A 36 0.94 13.90 25.83
N PHE A 37 2.10 14.55 25.78
CA PHE A 37 2.96 14.55 24.58
C PHE A 37 4.43 14.35 24.96
N TYR A 38 4.95 13.15 24.71
CA TYR A 38 6.35 12.80 25.05
C TYR A 38 7.38 13.41 24.09
N ASP A 39 6.98 13.79 22.88
CA ASP A 39 7.83 14.29 21.81
C ASP A 39 7.35 15.66 21.28
N LEU A 40 6.67 16.45 22.14
CA LEU A 40 6.20 17.78 21.77
C LEU A 40 7.38 18.69 21.41
N MET A 41 7.37 19.21 20.18
CA MET A 41 8.43 20.04 19.66
C MET A 41 7.88 21.38 19.17
N ILE A 42 8.57 22.45 19.55
CA ILE A 42 8.28 23.83 19.17
C ILE A 42 9.49 24.35 18.41
N VAL A 43 9.35 24.48 17.09
CA VAL A 43 10.42 24.87 16.19
C VAL A 43 10.18 26.28 15.68
N ASN A 44 11.15 27.17 15.87
CA ASN A 44 11.13 28.48 15.22
C ASN A 44 11.57 28.31 13.75
N ARG A 45 10.70 28.63 12.81
CA ARG A 45 10.95 28.44 11.37
C ARG A 45 12.15 29.24 10.86
N ARG A 46 12.42 30.41 11.42
CA ARG A 46 13.55 31.28 11.01
C ARG A 46 14.88 30.75 11.51
N LEU A 47 14.96 30.42 12.81
CA LEU A 47 16.20 29.95 13.45
C LEU A 47 16.46 28.46 13.19
N ARG A 48 15.43 27.70 12.79
CA ARG A 48 15.43 26.22 12.72
C ARG A 48 15.84 25.55 14.03
N THR A 49 15.77 26.27 15.13
CA THR A 49 16.01 25.76 16.48
C THR A 49 14.70 25.25 17.03
N GLY A 50 14.71 24.02 17.54
CA GLY A 50 13.57 23.39 18.19
C GLY A 50 13.80 23.26 19.68
N ASN A 51 12.80 23.62 20.46
CA ASN A 51 12.73 23.36 21.90
C ASN A 51 11.68 22.28 22.15
N PHE A 52 11.96 21.41 23.12
CA PHE A 52 10.96 20.44 23.59
C PHE A 52 9.98 21.12 24.55
N GLY A 53 8.70 20.79 24.40
CA GLY A 53 7.68 21.08 25.39
C GLY A 53 7.70 20.06 26.53
N ASN A 54 6.88 20.31 27.54
CA ASN A 54 6.68 19.38 28.64
C ASN A 54 5.68 18.29 28.27
N VAL A 55 5.73 17.18 29.01
CA VAL A 55 4.86 16.02 28.82
C VAL A 55 3.39 16.36 29.01
N ASP A 56 3.06 17.35 29.84
CA ASP A 56 1.69 17.82 30.08
C ASP A 56 1.15 18.72 28.94
N GLY A 57 1.91 18.90 27.85
CA GLY A 57 1.56 19.75 26.72
C GLY A 57 1.86 21.23 26.90
N SER A 58 2.41 21.65 28.05
CA SER A 58 2.83 23.03 28.27
C SER A 58 4.17 23.33 27.58
N PHE A 59 4.36 24.55 27.10
CA PHE A 59 5.63 24.99 26.55
C PHE A 59 5.88 26.48 26.78
N THR A 60 7.16 26.85 26.76
CA THR A 60 7.59 28.25 26.78
C THR A 60 8.69 28.45 25.76
N VAL A 61 8.55 29.47 24.91
CA VAL A 61 9.56 29.80 23.91
C VAL A 61 9.68 31.30 23.71
N SER A 62 10.91 31.79 23.60
CA SER A 62 11.18 33.18 23.24
C SER A 62 11.53 33.27 21.76
N ALA A 63 10.88 34.18 21.04
CA ALA A 63 11.04 34.40 19.61
C ALA A 63 10.72 35.86 19.25
N LEU A 64 11.06 36.28 18.03
CA LEU A 64 10.66 37.63 17.57
C LEU A 64 9.18 37.64 17.20
N ARG A 65 8.51 38.78 17.38
CA ARG A 65 7.09 38.99 17.01
C ARG A 65 6.76 38.64 15.55
N ASN A 66 7.73 38.74 14.64
CA ASN A 66 7.56 38.39 13.23
C ASN A 66 7.95 36.95 12.89
N ASP A 67 8.32 36.13 13.88
CA ASP A 67 8.66 34.73 13.67
C ASP A 67 7.41 33.85 13.58
N THR A 68 7.61 32.65 13.04
CA THR A 68 6.58 31.62 12.94
C THR A 68 7.04 30.39 13.71
N LEU A 69 6.18 29.90 14.61
CA LEU A 69 6.40 28.66 15.34
C LEU A 69 5.73 27.49 14.62
N LEU A 70 6.44 26.38 14.54
CA LEU A 70 5.91 25.09 14.11
C LEU A 70 5.80 24.22 15.35
N ILE A 71 4.58 23.80 15.68
CA ILE A 71 4.29 23.01 16.87
C ILE A 71 3.84 21.64 16.40
N GLY A 72 4.54 20.58 16.81
CA GLY A 72 4.27 19.22 16.37
C GLY A 72 4.58 18.19 17.44
N ALA A 73 3.88 17.06 17.37
CA ALA A 73 4.10 15.88 18.19
C ALA A 73 3.82 14.64 17.32
N GLY A 74 4.35 13.48 17.69
CA GLY A 74 4.21 12.24 16.95
C GLY A 74 2.75 11.83 16.79
N GLY A 75 2.37 11.46 15.55
CA GLY A 75 0.97 11.09 15.25
C GLY A 75 0.03 12.27 15.04
N TYR A 76 0.51 13.52 15.07
CA TYR A 76 -0.29 14.71 14.82
C TYR A 76 0.23 15.53 13.62
N VAL A 77 -0.69 16.25 12.98
CA VAL A 77 -0.35 17.22 11.94
C VAL A 77 0.27 18.46 12.58
N THR A 78 1.48 18.84 12.14
CA THR A 78 2.18 20.03 12.62
C THR A 78 1.33 21.30 12.41
N ARG A 79 1.15 22.07 13.49
CA ARG A 79 0.46 23.35 13.45
C ARG A 79 1.45 24.49 13.24
N THR A 80 1.14 25.37 12.30
CA THR A 80 1.91 26.61 12.07
C THR A 80 1.23 27.77 12.78
N VAL A 81 2.00 28.51 13.59
CA VAL A 81 1.53 29.66 14.38
C VAL A 81 2.40 30.88 14.07
N PRO A 82 1.94 31.80 13.21
CA PRO A 82 2.62 33.07 12.96
C PRO A 82 2.40 34.02 14.15
N LEU A 83 3.47 34.43 14.84
CA LEU A 83 3.36 35.22 16.07
C LEU A 83 2.82 36.64 15.84
N SER A 84 2.95 37.16 14.62
CA SER A 84 2.47 38.48 14.26
C SER A 84 0.94 38.61 14.27
N GLU A 85 0.22 37.49 14.25
CA GLU A 85 -1.25 37.46 14.27
C GLU A 85 -1.84 37.49 15.69
N TYR A 86 -1.00 37.37 16.73
CA TYR A 86 -1.43 37.27 18.13
C TYR A 86 -0.99 38.49 18.95
N THR A 87 -1.84 38.93 19.86
CA THR A 87 -1.53 39.95 20.87
C THR A 87 -0.65 39.38 21.99
N ASP A 88 0.04 40.24 22.75
CA ASP A 88 0.86 39.79 23.89
C ASP A 88 0.06 38.98 24.92
N ALA A 89 -1.21 39.36 25.16
CA ALA A 89 -2.10 38.65 26.07
C ALA A 89 -2.44 37.23 25.58
N GLU A 90 -2.64 37.06 24.28
CA GLU A 90 -2.91 35.75 23.68
C GLU A 90 -1.65 34.88 23.67
N LEU A 91 -0.47 35.46 23.44
CA LEU A 91 0.80 34.75 23.50
C LEU A 91 1.17 34.30 24.92
N ALA A 92 0.70 35.00 25.95
CA ALA A 92 0.89 34.62 27.35
C ALA A 92 0.02 33.42 27.78
N ALA A 93 -0.99 33.05 27.00
CA ALA A 93 -1.90 31.93 27.29
C ALA A 93 -2.36 31.21 26.01
N LEU A 94 -1.42 30.90 25.12
CA LEU A 94 -1.71 30.39 23.80
C LEU A 94 -2.25 28.95 23.86
N LYS A 95 -3.45 28.71 23.35
CA LYS A 95 -4.03 27.37 23.26
C LYS A 95 -3.89 26.82 21.85
N VAL A 96 -3.28 25.66 21.71
CA VAL A 96 -3.03 25.02 20.41
C VAL A 96 -3.68 23.65 20.38
N THR A 97 -4.56 23.42 19.42
CA THR A 97 -5.15 22.10 19.18
C THR A 97 -4.46 21.41 18.02
N LEU A 98 -3.80 20.29 18.28
CA LEU A 98 -3.19 19.44 17.26
C LEU A 98 -4.23 18.45 16.72
N ARG A 99 -4.26 18.27 15.41
CA ARG A 99 -5.16 17.29 14.78
C ARG A 99 -4.42 15.97 14.62
N PRO A 100 -4.99 14.84 15.06
CA PRO A 100 -4.38 13.53 14.84
C PRO A 100 -4.25 13.26 13.34
N TRP A 101 -3.25 12.47 12.97
CA TRP A 101 -3.02 12.08 11.59
C TRP A 101 -4.01 10.96 11.23
N GLU A 102 -5.13 11.33 10.60
CA GLU A 102 -6.11 10.35 10.13
C GLU A 102 -5.63 9.71 8.83
N ILE A 103 -5.02 8.53 8.93
CA ILE A 103 -4.76 7.67 7.77
C ILE A 103 -6.04 6.87 7.51
N GLN A 104 -6.84 7.31 6.54
CA GLN A 104 -7.92 6.48 6.02
C GLN A 104 -7.32 5.34 5.20
N LEU A 105 -7.08 4.20 5.87
CA LEU A 105 -6.72 2.97 5.19
C LEU A 105 -7.94 2.48 4.41
N LYS A 106 -7.74 2.16 3.13
CA LYS A 106 -8.78 1.49 2.34
C LYS A 106 -9.10 0.16 3.03
N PRO A 107 -10.37 -0.21 3.19
CA PRO A 107 -10.72 -1.50 3.78
C PRO A 107 -10.08 -2.61 2.97
N VAL A 108 -9.22 -3.38 3.63
CA VAL A 108 -8.72 -4.64 3.08
C VAL A 108 -9.87 -5.62 3.23
N ALA A 109 -10.42 -6.09 2.11
CA ALA A 109 -11.35 -7.20 2.13
C ALA A 109 -10.56 -8.43 2.61
N VAL A 110 -10.70 -8.76 3.90
CA VAL A 110 -10.24 -10.05 4.43
C VAL A 110 -11.20 -11.09 3.86
N LEU A 111 -10.90 -11.55 2.65
CA LEU A 111 -11.49 -12.77 2.13
C LEU A 111 -11.08 -13.87 3.12
N PRO A 112 -12.03 -14.66 3.69
CA PRO A 112 -11.65 -15.78 4.52
C PRO A 112 -10.72 -16.68 3.72
N GLU A 113 -9.60 -17.07 4.33
CA GLU A 113 -8.64 -17.96 3.69
C GLU A 113 -9.37 -19.24 3.31
N ARG A 114 -9.47 -19.50 2.00
CA ARG A 114 -10.10 -20.70 1.49
C ARG A 114 -9.32 -21.90 2.00
N THR A 115 -10.05 -22.92 2.40
CA THR A 115 -9.45 -24.18 2.81
C THR A 115 -8.84 -24.88 1.59
N LEU A 116 -7.80 -25.69 1.78
CA LEU A 116 -7.21 -26.51 0.71
C LEU A 116 -8.26 -27.34 -0.04
N LYS A 117 -9.33 -27.76 0.65
CA LYS A 117 -10.44 -28.53 0.09
C LYS A 117 -11.28 -27.72 -0.91
N GLU A 118 -11.49 -26.43 -0.64
CA GLU A 118 -12.22 -25.52 -1.53
C GLU A 118 -11.39 -25.21 -2.78
N ILE A 119 -10.09 -24.99 -2.62
CA ILE A 119 -9.15 -24.78 -3.72
C ILE A 119 -9.13 -26.02 -4.64
N GLN A 120 -9.04 -27.22 -4.06
CA GLN A 120 -9.08 -28.47 -4.83
C GLN A 120 -10.40 -28.65 -5.58
N ALA A 121 -11.54 -28.34 -4.96
CA ALA A 121 -12.84 -28.45 -5.62
C ALA A 121 -12.98 -27.50 -6.82
N ASP A 122 -12.31 -26.35 -6.82
CA ASP A 122 -12.25 -25.45 -7.97
C ASP A 122 -11.25 -25.94 -9.02
N ILE A 123 -10.14 -26.57 -8.62
CA ILE A 123 -9.20 -27.26 -9.51
C ILE A 123 -9.88 -28.41 -10.28
N ASP A 124 -10.71 -29.20 -9.60
CA ASP A 124 -11.43 -30.32 -10.23
C ASP A 124 -12.42 -29.82 -11.32
N LYS A 125 -12.90 -28.58 -11.20
CA LYS A 125 -13.72 -27.89 -12.21
C LYS A 125 -12.91 -27.24 -13.32
N LEU A 126 -11.59 -27.11 -13.18
CA LEU A 126 -10.74 -26.62 -14.28
C LEU A 126 -10.83 -27.58 -15.46
N GLY A 127 -10.20 -27.24 -16.57
CA GLY A 127 -10.24 -28.03 -17.80
C GLY A 127 -10.88 -27.27 -18.94
N TYR A 128 -10.24 -27.41 -20.07
CA TYR A 128 -10.71 -26.93 -21.34
C TYR A 128 -11.01 -28.16 -22.20
N ASP A 129 -12.29 -28.47 -22.43
CA ASP A 129 -12.69 -29.35 -23.53
C ASP A 129 -13.14 -28.46 -24.68
N GLU A 130 -12.50 -28.59 -25.83
CA GLU A 130 -12.87 -27.86 -27.04
C GLU A 130 -14.36 -28.06 -27.38
N LYS A 131 -14.92 -29.22 -27.03
CA LYS A 131 -16.32 -29.59 -27.25
C LYS A 131 -17.31 -28.70 -26.50
N ASP A 132 -16.95 -28.15 -25.34
CA ASP A 132 -17.82 -27.28 -24.52
C ASP A 132 -18.01 -25.90 -25.16
N TYR A 133 -17.05 -25.49 -25.98
CA TYR A 133 -17.06 -24.23 -26.71
C TYR A 133 -17.50 -24.39 -28.17
N ARG A 134 -17.74 -25.63 -28.61
CA ARG A 134 -18.47 -25.95 -29.84
C ARG A 134 -19.95 -26.07 -29.48
N THR A 135 -20.85 -25.60 -30.33
CA THR A 135 -22.29 -25.72 -30.07
C THR A 135 -22.66 -27.20 -29.95
N ALA A 136 -23.08 -27.63 -28.75
CA ALA A 136 -23.48 -29.01 -28.49
C ALA A 136 -24.51 -29.45 -29.54
N GLY A 137 -24.18 -30.51 -30.30
CA GLY A 137 -25.09 -31.12 -31.27
C GLY A 137 -24.82 -30.85 -32.76
N VAL A 138 -23.80 -30.08 -33.14
CA VAL A 138 -23.45 -29.92 -34.58
C VAL A 138 -22.61 -31.10 -35.06
N ASN A 139 -23.27 -32.18 -35.48
CA ASN A 139 -22.64 -33.28 -36.19
C ASN A 139 -22.22 -32.82 -37.60
N ALA A 140 -20.99 -33.13 -38.04
CA ALA A 140 -20.51 -32.81 -39.38
C ALA A 140 -21.42 -33.38 -40.49
N LEU A 141 -22.14 -34.47 -40.19
CA LEU A 141 -23.15 -35.09 -41.06
C LEU A 141 -24.51 -34.35 -41.07
N GLN A 142 -24.88 -33.68 -39.98
CA GLN A 142 -26.18 -33.00 -39.84
C GLN A 142 -26.11 -31.54 -40.30
N SER A 143 -24.97 -30.87 -40.16
CA SER A 143 -24.79 -29.50 -40.67
C SER A 143 -23.33 -29.22 -41.06
N PRO A 144 -22.91 -29.66 -42.27
CA PRO A 144 -21.53 -29.53 -42.75
C PRO A 144 -21.04 -28.08 -42.83
N ILE A 145 -21.94 -27.16 -43.21
CA ILE A 145 -21.63 -25.73 -43.35
C ILE A 145 -21.35 -25.09 -41.98
N THR A 146 -22.16 -25.43 -40.97
CA THR A 146 -21.99 -24.95 -39.59
C THR A 146 -20.69 -25.51 -38.99
N PHE A 147 -20.36 -26.77 -39.27
CA PHE A 147 -19.11 -27.40 -38.86
C PHE A 147 -17.89 -26.67 -39.46
N LEU A 148 -17.90 -26.40 -40.78
CA LEU A 148 -16.82 -25.65 -41.44
C LEU A 148 -16.72 -24.21 -40.94
N TYR A 149 -17.86 -23.55 -40.65
CA TYR A 149 -17.87 -22.20 -40.09
C TYR A 149 -17.23 -22.17 -38.69
N GLN A 150 -17.52 -23.15 -37.82
CA GLN A 150 -16.87 -23.26 -36.51
C GLN A 150 -15.35 -23.53 -36.64
N GLU A 151 -14.95 -24.35 -37.61
CA GLU A 151 -13.55 -24.73 -37.82
C GLU A 151 -12.69 -23.57 -38.35
N PHE A 152 -13.20 -22.82 -39.35
CA PHE A 152 -12.43 -21.81 -40.08
C PHE A 152 -12.73 -20.35 -39.68
N SER A 153 -13.82 -20.05 -38.98
CA SER A 153 -14.14 -18.68 -38.58
C SER A 153 -13.08 -18.11 -37.64
N ARG A 154 -12.51 -16.95 -38.00
CA ARG A 154 -11.54 -16.23 -37.15
C ARG A 154 -12.15 -15.90 -35.79
N ARG A 155 -13.44 -15.54 -35.76
CA ARG A 155 -14.16 -15.20 -34.53
C ARG A 155 -14.32 -16.40 -33.60
N GLU A 156 -14.71 -17.57 -34.12
CA GLU A 156 -14.89 -18.77 -33.29
C GLU A 156 -13.53 -19.34 -32.84
N ARG A 157 -12.47 -19.23 -33.65
CA ARG A 157 -11.08 -19.50 -33.23
C ARG A 157 -10.61 -18.55 -32.12
N SER A 158 -10.87 -17.25 -32.26
CA SER A 158 -10.54 -16.26 -31.23
C SER A 158 -11.28 -16.52 -29.92
N LYS A 159 -12.55 -16.91 -29.96
CA LYS A 159 -13.29 -17.28 -28.75
C LYS A 159 -12.71 -18.50 -28.05
N ARG A 160 -12.35 -19.54 -28.81
CA ARG A 160 -11.67 -20.75 -28.29
C ARG A 160 -10.35 -20.39 -27.64
N MET A 161 -9.51 -19.61 -28.34
CA MET A 161 -8.23 -19.13 -27.80
C MET A 161 -8.42 -18.31 -26.51
N VAL A 162 -9.40 -17.41 -26.46
CA VAL A 162 -9.69 -16.63 -25.24
C VAL A 162 -10.16 -17.52 -24.09
N ALA A 163 -10.94 -18.56 -24.38
CA ALA A 163 -11.38 -19.51 -23.37
C ALA A 163 -10.21 -20.36 -22.84
N GLU A 164 -9.31 -20.81 -23.72
CA GLU A 164 -8.09 -21.53 -23.38
C GLU A 164 -7.18 -20.66 -22.48
N LEU A 165 -6.87 -19.43 -22.90
CA LEU A 165 -6.08 -18.48 -22.11
C LEU A 165 -6.69 -18.20 -20.73
N ARG A 166 -8.03 -18.03 -20.66
CA ARG A 166 -8.73 -17.85 -19.37
C ARG A 166 -8.61 -19.07 -18.46
N ASN A 167 -8.61 -20.27 -19.04
CA ASN A 167 -8.43 -21.51 -18.28
C ASN A 167 -7.02 -21.60 -17.70
N GLU A 168 -6.01 -21.28 -18.52
CA GLU A 168 -4.61 -21.21 -18.07
C GLU A 168 -4.41 -20.18 -16.97
N ASP A 169 -4.99 -18.98 -17.11
CA ASP A 169 -4.94 -17.93 -16.10
C ASP A 169 -5.59 -18.38 -14.77
N ALA A 170 -6.76 -19.01 -14.84
CA ALA A 170 -7.46 -19.54 -13.66
C ALA A 170 -6.67 -20.66 -12.98
N LYS A 171 -6.11 -21.57 -13.77
CA LYS A 171 -5.22 -22.64 -13.30
C LYS A 171 -4.00 -22.07 -12.57
N ARG A 172 -3.32 -21.10 -13.18
CA ARG A 172 -2.14 -20.43 -12.57
C ARG A 172 -2.52 -19.73 -11.26
N ALA A 173 -3.67 -19.07 -11.21
CA ALA A 173 -4.15 -18.43 -9.99
C ALA A 173 -4.36 -19.43 -8.85
N LEU A 174 -5.02 -20.57 -9.12
CA LEU A 174 -5.26 -21.61 -8.13
C LEU A 174 -3.95 -22.29 -7.66
N LEU A 175 -3.01 -22.54 -8.58
CA LEU A 175 -1.70 -23.08 -8.23
C LEU A 175 -0.91 -22.12 -7.33
N ARG A 176 -0.95 -20.80 -7.58
CA ARG A 176 -0.31 -19.81 -6.70
C ARG A 176 -0.90 -19.81 -5.30
N GLU A 177 -2.23 -19.86 -5.19
CA GLU A 177 -2.91 -19.93 -3.90
C GLU A 177 -2.49 -21.18 -3.11
N LEU A 178 -2.37 -22.31 -3.81
CA LEU A 178 -1.91 -23.57 -3.23
C LEU A 178 -0.45 -23.53 -2.77
N LEU A 179 0.45 -22.95 -3.58
CA LEU A 179 1.86 -22.77 -3.22
C LEU A 179 2.01 -21.85 -2.01
N TYR A 180 1.21 -20.78 -1.92
CA TYR A 180 1.19 -19.91 -0.74
C TYR A 180 0.88 -20.70 0.53
N LYS A 181 -0.15 -21.56 0.48
CA LYS A 181 -0.50 -22.45 1.61
C LYS A 181 0.60 -23.45 1.93
N TYR A 182 1.32 -23.96 0.93
CA TYR A 182 2.45 -24.86 1.18
C TYR A 182 3.65 -24.16 1.81
N VAL A 183 3.89 -22.88 1.50
CA VAL A 183 4.88 -22.06 2.20
C VAL A 183 4.43 -21.78 3.63
N GLU A 184 3.16 -21.43 3.84
CA GLU A 184 2.57 -21.17 5.17
C GLU A 184 2.64 -22.41 6.09
N TYR A 185 2.45 -23.61 5.54
CA TYR A 185 2.57 -24.88 6.26
C TYR A 185 4.00 -25.44 6.35
N ASP A 186 5.03 -24.65 6.02
CA ASP A 186 6.45 -25.05 6.06
C ASP A 186 6.79 -26.29 5.21
N ILE A 187 6.04 -26.54 4.13
CA ILE A 187 6.23 -27.70 3.24
C ILE A 187 7.32 -27.40 2.20
N ILE A 188 7.31 -26.18 1.66
CA ILE A 188 8.26 -25.68 0.67
C ILE A 188 8.71 -24.27 1.09
N ASN A 189 9.91 -23.85 0.66
CA ASN A 189 10.42 -22.51 0.97
C ASN A 189 10.71 -21.74 -0.33
N LEU A 190 9.68 -21.04 -0.82
CA LEU A 190 9.72 -20.35 -2.09
C LEU A 190 9.21 -18.92 -1.91
N SER A 191 9.87 -17.93 -2.52
CA SER A 191 9.37 -16.55 -2.49
C SER A 191 8.22 -16.37 -3.47
N ASN A 192 7.27 -15.49 -3.16
CA ASN A 192 6.12 -15.21 -4.04
C ASN A 192 6.54 -14.86 -5.47
N ASP A 193 7.64 -14.12 -5.65
CA ASP A 193 8.17 -13.71 -6.96
C ASP A 193 8.62 -14.91 -7.82
N SER A 194 8.91 -16.06 -7.20
CA SER A 194 9.38 -17.26 -7.89
C SER A 194 8.29 -18.32 -8.11
N PHE A 195 7.03 -18.01 -7.76
CA PHE A 195 5.92 -18.94 -7.93
C PHE A 195 5.63 -19.22 -9.40
N ASP A 196 5.58 -18.20 -10.24
CA ASP A 196 5.28 -18.37 -11.67
C ASP A 196 6.39 -19.19 -12.37
N ASP A 197 7.67 -18.91 -12.06
CA ASP A 197 8.81 -19.69 -12.55
C ASP A 197 8.73 -21.17 -12.12
N PHE A 198 8.34 -21.42 -10.87
CA PHE A 198 8.19 -22.78 -10.36
C PHE A 198 6.99 -23.52 -10.97
N ILE A 199 5.87 -22.83 -11.19
CA ILE A 199 4.70 -23.36 -11.90
C ILE A 199 5.11 -23.76 -13.32
N ASP A 200 5.87 -22.92 -14.02
CA ASP A 200 6.39 -23.19 -15.36
C ASP A 200 7.35 -24.39 -15.35
N PHE A 201 8.21 -24.51 -14.34
CA PHE A 201 9.11 -25.66 -14.18
C PHE A 201 8.35 -26.97 -13.93
N CYS A 202 7.25 -26.91 -13.18
CA CYS A 202 6.45 -28.09 -12.90
C CYS A 202 5.75 -28.60 -14.17
N ALA A 203 5.32 -27.70 -15.05
CA ALA A 203 4.67 -27.99 -16.34
C ALA A 203 3.60 -29.10 -16.24
N VAL A 204 2.78 -29.07 -15.18
CA VAL A 204 1.87 -30.17 -14.85
C VAL A 204 0.71 -30.20 -15.85
N PRO A 205 0.49 -31.32 -16.57
CA PRO A 205 -0.67 -31.48 -17.44
C PRO A 205 -1.98 -31.44 -16.64
N ASP A 206 -3.04 -30.86 -17.20
CA ASP A 206 -4.33 -30.70 -16.53
C ASP A 206 -4.91 -32.02 -16.02
N GLU A 207 -4.74 -33.09 -16.80
CA GLU A 207 -5.17 -34.45 -16.47
C GLU A 207 -4.50 -34.99 -15.20
N VAL A 208 -3.22 -34.63 -14.99
CA VAL A 208 -2.45 -35.03 -13.82
C VAL A 208 -2.90 -34.24 -12.60
N ILE A 209 -3.19 -32.94 -12.75
CA ILE A 209 -3.68 -32.12 -11.63
C ILE A 209 -5.03 -32.63 -11.10
N LYS A 210 -5.94 -32.99 -12.01
CA LYS A 210 -7.29 -33.46 -11.66
C LYS A 210 -7.34 -34.90 -11.15
N GLY A 211 -6.39 -35.73 -11.57
CA GLY A 211 -6.37 -37.15 -11.25
C GLY A 211 -5.71 -37.48 -9.90
N LEU A 212 -4.96 -36.54 -9.32
CA LEU A 212 -4.21 -36.76 -8.09
C LEU A 212 -5.04 -36.45 -6.85
N SER A 213 -4.91 -37.29 -5.82
CA SER A 213 -5.42 -36.93 -4.49
C SER A 213 -4.63 -35.75 -3.91
N GLN A 214 -5.20 -35.06 -2.91
CA GLN A 214 -4.52 -33.95 -2.24
C GLN A 214 -3.13 -34.34 -1.69
N TYR A 215 -3.01 -35.55 -1.16
CA TYR A 215 -1.74 -36.08 -0.66
C TYR A 215 -0.75 -36.35 -1.80
N ASP A 216 -1.21 -36.96 -2.89
CA ASP A 216 -0.34 -37.28 -4.02
C ASP A 216 0.15 -36.03 -4.73
N PHE A 217 -0.72 -35.02 -4.86
CA PHE A 217 -0.37 -33.71 -5.41
C PHE A 217 0.66 -33.00 -4.54
N LEU A 218 0.47 -33.00 -3.21
CA LEU A 218 1.45 -32.49 -2.26
C LEU A 218 2.82 -33.16 -2.44
N MET A 219 2.83 -34.49 -2.56
CA MET A 219 4.07 -35.25 -2.74
C MET A 219 4.74 -35.00 -4.09
N TYR A 220 3.95 -34.79 -5.14
CA TYR A 220 4.44 -34.38 -6.44
C TYR A 220 5.12 -33.00 -6.37
N VAL A 221 4.46 -32.01 -5.78
CA VAL A 221 4.98 -30.64 -5.64
C VAL A 221 6.25 -30.62 -4.81
N LYS A 222 6.30 -31.36 -3.69
CA LYS A 222 7.51 -31.45 -2.86
C LYS A 222 8.71 -31.98 -3.65
N LYS A 223 8.54 -33.08 -4.41
CA LYS A 223 9.61 -33.65 -5.24
C LYS A 223 10.07 -32.69 -6.33
N LYS A 224 9.12 -31.96 -6.96
CA LYS A 224 9.45 -30.94 -7.96
C LYS A 224 10.21 -29.77 -7.36
N TYR A 225 9.86 -29.34 -6.15
CA TYR A 225 10.56 -28.30 -5.43
C TYR A 225 12.00 -28.70 -5.06
N GLU A 226 12.21 -29.94 -4.60
CA GLU A 226 13.55 -30.50 -4.37
C GLU A 226 14.40 -30.48 -5.66
N LEU A 227 13.80 -30.89 -6.78
CA LEU A 227 14.44 -30.85 -8.09
C LEU A 227 14.75 -29.41 -8.55
N TYR A 228 13.80 -28.50 -8.41
CA TYR A 228 13.96 -27.08 -8.77
C TYR A 228 15.10 -26.42 -7.98
N THR A 229 15.19 -26.72 -6.69
CA THR A 229 16.24 -26.19 -5.81
C THR A 229 17.60 -26.80 -6.12
N SER A 230 17.67 -28.10 -6.43
CA SER A 230 18.91 -28.80 -6.76
C SER A 230 19.51 -28.39 -8.12
N LEU A 231 18.68 -28.01 -9.09
CA LEU A 231 19.14 -27.54 -10.40
C LEU A 231 19.62 -26.07 -10.40
N GLY A 232 19.39 -25.35 -9.30
CA GLY A 232 19.64 -23.90 -9.19
C GLY A 232 18.63 -23.09 -10.03
N PRO A 233 18.44 -21.79 -9.71
CA PRO A 233 17.47 -20.96 -10.42
C PRO A 233 17.84 -20.93 -11.90
N THR A 234 16.98 -21.51 -12.74
CA THR A 234 17.12 -21.43 -14.19
C THR A 234 16.76 -20.01 -14.59
N ARG A 235 17.67 -19.05 -14.37
CA ARG A 235 17.53 -17.69 -14.88
C ARG A 235 17.49 -17.78 -16.40
N ARG A 236 16.28 -17.79 -16.95
CA ARG A 236 16.10 -17.46 -18.36
C ARG A 236 16.40 -15.96 -18.49
N HIS A 237 17.32 -15.66 -19.40
CA HIS A 237 17.69 -14.31 -19.81
C HIS A 237 16.50 -13.51 -20.32
#